data_AF-A0A5J5NCJ2-F1
#
_entry.id   AF-A0A5J5NCJ2-F1
#
_cell.length_a   1.000
_cell.length_b   1.000
_cell.length_c   1.000
_cell.angle_alpha   90.00
_cell.angle_beta   90.00
_cell.angle_gamma   90.00
#
_symmetry.space_group_name_H-M   'P 1'
#
loop_
_entity.id
_entity.type
_entity.pdbx_description
1 polymer ?
#
loop_
_entity_poly.entity_id
_entity_poly.type
_entity_poly.pdbx_seq_one_letter_code
_entity_poly.pdbx_strand_id
1 'polypeptide(L)'
;MAVNQTAVLRWGSEIEEMAVNQTPALKVGRTGGDKVYNVFDNQLPAALKRFQFDRQLSMENIRKLVTEADGYQPHLIAPEQGYHRLIESTLVTIRGPAEAAVDATHSILKDLVHKAMSETPTSGDFQGDFQGNNRPPV
;
A
#
# COMPACT_ATOMS: atom_id res chain seq x y z
N MET A 1 19.46 55.01 -14.33
CA MET A 1 18.76 54.13 -13.37
C MET A 1 19.67 52.94 -13.10
N ALA A 2 20.36 52.92 -11.96
CA ALA A 2 21.20 51.80 -11.57
C ALA A 2 20.42 51.00 -10.51
N VAL A 3 19.89 49.84 -10.89
CA VAL A 3 19.35 48.88 -9.93
C VAL A 3 20.54 48.38 -9.11
N ASN A 4 20.50 48.61 -7.80
CA ASN A 4 21.59 48.28 -6.89
C ASN A 4 21.81 46.75 -6.89
N GLN A 5 22.92 46.30 -7.48
CA GLN A 5 23.27 44.87 -7.60
C GLN A 5 23.35 44.16 -6.24
N THR A 6 23.66 44.89 -5.15
CA THR A 6 23.68 44.35 -3.79
C THR A 6 22.27 43.97 -3.30
N ALA A 7 21.24 44.71 -3.70
CA ALA A 7 19.85 44.38 -3.36
C ALA A 7 19.36 43.15 -4.12
N VAL A 8 19.76 42.98 -5.38
CA VAL A 8 19.40 41.83 -6.22
C VAL A 8 20.05 40.55 -5.71
N LEU A 9 21.32 40.61 -5.31
CA LEU A 9 22.03 39.46 -4.72
C LEU A 9 21.47 39.09 -3.34
N ARG A 10 21.12 40.08 -2.51
CA ARG A 10 20.49 39.84 -1.19
C ARG A 10 19.12 39.18 -1.31
N TRP A 11 18.27 39.68 -2.23
CA TRP A 11 16.98 39.04 -2.54
C TRP A 11 17.15 37.63 -3.11
N GLY A 12 18.17 37.40 -3.94
CA GLY A 12 18.47 36.07 -4.48
C GLY A 12 18.86 35.06 -3.39
N SER A 13 19.75 35.45 -2.47
CA SER A 13 20.18 34.58 -1.36
C SER A 13 19.08 34.33 -0.33
N GLU A 14 18.21 35.32 -0.03
CA GLU A 14 17.03 35.12 0.83
C GLU A 14 16.04 34.12 0.21
N ILE A 15 15.84 34.16 -1.12
CA ILE A 15 14.97 33.19 -1.82
C ILE A 15 15.58 31.78 -1.81
N GLU A 16 16.90 31.67 -1.96
CA GLU A 16 17.60 30.38 -1.94
C GLU A 16 17.63 29.77 -0.52
N GLU A 17 17.84 30.59 0.51
CA GLU A 17 17.79 30.18 1.91
C GLU A 17 16.35 29.83 2.35
N MET A 18 15.35 30.57 1.85
CA MET A 18 13.94 30.19 2.01
C MET A 18 13.61 28.89 1.29
N ALA A 19 14.17 28.60 0.11
CA ALA A 19 13.95 27.33 -0.59
C ALA A 19 14.63 26.14 0.13
N VAL A 20 15.82 26.35 0.71
CA VAL A 20 16.55 25.33 1.50
C VAL A 20 15.87 25.06 2.85
N ASN A 21 15.29 26.08 3.49
CA ASN A 21 14.62 25.93 4.78
C ASN A 21 13.10 25.70 4.68
N GLN A 22 12.53 25.78 3.47
CA GLN A 22 11.10 25.61 3.19
C GLN A 22 10.83 24.61 2.05
N THR A 23 11.69 23.61 1.91
CA THR A 23 11.11 22.27 1.80
C THR A 23 10.93 21.82 3.25
N PRO A 24 9.74 22.01 3.88
CA PRO A 24 9.37 21.08 4.92
C PRO A 24 9.57 19.74 4.23
N ALA A 25 10.59 19.00 4.65
CA ALA A 25 10.85 17.66 4.20
C ALA A 25 9.46 17.09 4.04
N LEU A 26 9.10 16.72 2.80
CA LEU A 26 7.96 15.85 2.61
C LEU A 26 8.27 14.77 3.62
N LYS A 27 7.53 14.80 4.73
CA LYS A 27 7.66 13.83 5.78
C LYS A 27 6.95 12.66 5.14
N VAL A 28 7.59 12.09 4.12
CA VAL A 28 7.44 10.74 3.60
C VAL A 28 7.95 9.87 4.74
N GLY A 29 7.37 10.05 5.94
CA GLY A 29 7.29 9.01 6.93
C GLY A 29 6.40 7.99 6.25
N ARG A 30 7.04 7.13 5.45
CA ARG A 30 6.50 6.00 4.69
C ARG A 30 4.99 6.05 4.66
N THR A 31 4.48 6.80 3.69
CA THR A 31 3.05 7.12 3.63
C THR A 31 2.27 5.82 3.69
N GLY A 32 1.05 5.84 4.22
CA GLY A 32 0.19 4.66 4.20
C GLY A 32 0.17 3.94 2.85
N GLY A 33 0.25 4.72 1.76
CA GLY A 33 0.41 4.25 0.40
C GLY A 33 1.62 3.33 0.20
N ASP A 34 2.81 3.69 0.67
CA ASP A 34 4.03 2.86 0.52
C ASP A 34 3.86 1.47 1.14
N LYS A 35 3.16 1.38 2.27
CA LYS A 35 2.86 0.10 2.91
C LYS A 35 1.90 -0.74 2.05
N VAL A 36 0.88 -0.11 1.46
CA VAL A 36 -0.05 -0.79 0.54
C VAL A 36 0.66 -1.23 -0.74
N TYR A 37 1.50 -0.39 -1.34
CA TYR A 37 2.34 -0.76 -2.48
C TYR A 37 3.20 -1.98 -2.17
N ASN A 38 3.83 -2.01 -0.99
CA ASN A 38 4.64 -3.14 -0.58
C ASN A 38 3.84 -4.46 -0.44
N VAL A 39 2.56 -4.41 -0.07
CA VAL A 39 1.71 -5.61 -0.01
C VAL A 39 1.55 -6.21 -1.41
N PHE A 40 1.23 -5.39 -2.41
CA PHE A 40 0.95 -5.86 -3.77
C PHE A 40 2.20 -6.11 -4.62
N ASP A 41 3.28 -5.36 -4.43
CA ASP A 41 4.50 -5.50 -5.24
C ASP A 41 5.48 -6.54 -4.68
N ASN A 42 5.44 -6.79 -3.37
CA ASN A 42 6.38 -7.70 -2.71
C ASN A 42 5.69 -8.88 -2.04
N GLN A 43 4.75 -8.64 -1.12
CA GLN A 43 4.21 -9.70 -0.26
C GLN A 43 3.36 -10.71 -1.03
N LEU A 44 2.40 -10.23 -1.82
CA LEU A 44 1.53 -11.09 -2.62
C LEU A 44 2.32 -11.89 -3.68
N PRO A 45 3.20 -11.28 -4.50
CA PRO A 45 4.03 -12.02 -5.44
C PRO A 45 4.97 -13.01 -4.75
N ALA A 46 5.54 -12.67 -3.60
CA ALA A 46 6.38 -13.60 -2.84
C ALA A 46 5.59 -14.78 -2.28
N ALA A 47 4.35 -14.56 -1.82
CA ALA A 47 3.47 -15.63 -1.36
C ALA A 47 3.07 -16.57 -2.51
N LEU A 48 2.77 -16.01 -3.69
CA LEU A 48 2.47 -16.80 -4.89
C LEU A 48 3.69 -17.58 -5.39
N LYS A 49 4.90 -17.00 -5.35
CA LYS A 49 6.14 -17.70 -5.74
C LYS A 49 6.56 -18.78 -4.76
N ARG A 50 6.26 -18.61 -3.47
CA ARG A 50 6.45 -19.66 -2.45
C ARG A 50 5.51 -20.83 -2.70
N PHE A 51 4.40 -20.61 -3.38
CA PHE A 51 3.53 -21.67 -3.84
C PHE A 51 4.26 -22.49 -4.91
N GLN A 52 4.44 -23.78 -4.67
CA GLN A 52 5.14 -24.68 -5.58
C GLN A 52 4.23 -25.08 -6.76
N PHE A 53 3.89 -24.12 -7.63
CA PHE A 53 3.12 -24.39 -8.85
C PHE A 53 3.77 -25.49 -9.68
N ASP A 54 5.11 -25.51 -9.77
CA ASP A 54 5.88 -26.53 -10.48
C ASP A 54 5.64 -27.94 -9.94
N ARG A 55 5.41 -28.06 -8.62
CA ARG A 55 5.12 -29.35 -7.99
C ARG A 55 3.66 -29.76 -8.25
N GLN A 56 2.72 -28.82 -8.15
CA GLN A 56 1.31 -29.10 -8.45
C GLN A 56 1.11 -29.48 -9.92
N LEU A 57 1.79 -28.79 -10.84
CA LEU A 57 1.72 -29.00 -12.29
C LEU A 57 2.80 -29.96 -12.80
N SER A 58 3.41 -30.76 -11.92
CA SER A 58 4.34 -31.80 -12.34
C SER A 58 3.64 -32.84 -13.20
N MET A 59 4.36 -33.40 -14.18
CA MET A 59 3.79 -34.40 -15.10
C MET A 59 3.27 -35.67 -14.42
N GLU A 60 3.76 -35.96 -13.21
CA GLU A 60 3.27 -37.05 -12.37
C GLU A 60 1.90 -36.70 -11.76
N ASN A 61 1.79 -35.52 -11.13
CA ASN A 61 0.52 -35.05 -10.57
C ASN A 61 -0.55 -34.84 -11.66
N ILE A 62 -0.17 -34.25 -12.80
CA ILE A 62 -1.09 -34.04 -13.93
C ILE A 62 -1.64 -35.38 -14.40
N ARG A 63 -0.78 -36.37 -14.66
CA ARG A 63 -1.22 -37.71 -15.10
C ARG A 63 -2.15 -38.35 -14.09
N LYS A 64 -1.82 -38.26 -12.80
CA LYS A 64 -2.67 -38.79 -11.73
C LYS A 64 -4.03 -38.11 -11.68
N LEU A 65 -4.07 -36.77 -11.61
CA LEU A 65 -5.32 -35.99 -11.52
C LEU A 65 -6.22 -36.18 -12.73
N VAL A 66 -5.64 -36.17 -13.94
CA VAL A 66 -6.38 -36.38 -15.18
C VAL A 66 -6.95 -37.80 -15.23
N THR A 67 -6.15 -38.81 -14.89
CA THR A 67 -6.62 -40.21 -14.91
C THR A 67 -7.68 -40.47 -13.83
N GLU A 68 -7.58 -39.82 -12.67
CA GLU A 68 -8.60 -39.90 -11.61
C GLU A 68 -9.91 -39.18 -11.98
N ALA A 69 -9.83 -38.11 -12.78
CA ALA A 69 -10.99 -37.29 -13.13
C ALA A 69 -11.76 -37.82 -14.36
N ASP A 70 -11.07 -38.14 -15.45
CA ASP A 70 -11.71 -38.60 -16.70
C ASP A 70 -11.68 -40.12 -16.87
N GLY A 71 -10.93 -40.84 -16.02
CA GLY A 71 -10.68 -42.27 -16.20
C GLY A 71 -9.71 -42.56 -17.35
N TYR A 72 -9.15 -43.76 -17.36
CA TYR A 72 -8.27 -44.19 -18.46
C TYR A 72 -9.12 -44.51 -19.69
N GLN A 73 -9.32 -43.53 -20.57
CA GLN A 73 -10.12 -43.72 -21.78
C GLN A 73 -9.23 -43.74 -23.04
N PRO A 74 -9.06 -44.89 -23.72
CA PRO A 74 -8.23 -45.01 -24.92
C PRO A 74 -8.87 -44.39 -26.19
N HIS A 75 -9.87 -43.51 -26.06
CA HIS A 75 -10.62 -42.94 -27.18
C HIS A 75 -10.42 -41.41 -27.21
N LEU A 76 -10.25 -40.88 -28.43
CA LEU A 76 -9.90 -39.52 -28.91
C LEU A 76 -10.68 -38.29 -28.35
N ILE A 77 -11.06 -38.28 -27.07
CA ILE A 77 -11.71 -37.14 -26.43
C ILE A 77 -10.73 -36.52 -25.43
N ALA A 78 -10.64 -35.19 -25.45
CA ALA A 78 -9.81 -34.46 -24.49
C ALA A 78 -10.31 -34.71 -23.06
N PRO A 79 -9.41 -34.85 -22.08
CA PRO A 79 -9.75 -35.01 -20.67
C PRO A 79 -10.29 -33.69 -20.08
N GLU A 80 -11.52 -33.33 -20.43
CA GLU A 80 -12.16 -32.08 -20.04
C GLU A 80 -12.30 -31.95 -18.51
N GLN A 81 -12.64 -33.04 -17.81
CA GLN A 81 -12.78 -32.99 -16.35
C GLN A 81 -11.43 -32.88 -15.65
N GLY A 82 -10.40 -33.49 -16.22
CA GLY A 82 -9.02 -33.42 -15.78
C GLY A 82 -8.47 -32.00 -15.89
N TYR A 83 -8.70 -31.32 -17.03
CA TYR A 83 -8.32 -29.92 -17.18
C TYR A 83 -9.12 -29.02 -16.23
N HIS A 84 -10.43 -29.22 -16.11
CA HIS A 84 -11.26 -28.43 -15.22
C HIS A 84 -10.79 -28.55 -13.76
N ARG A 85 -10.56 -29.77 -13.29
CA ARG A 85 -10.08 -30.05 -11.94
C ARG A 85 -8.66 -29.55 -11.70
N LEU A 86 -7.79 -29.62 -12.70
CA LEU A 86 -6.43 -29.06 -12.62
C LEU A 86 -6.46 -27.54 -12.45
N ILE A 87 -7.27 -26.84 -13.26
CA ILE A 87 -7.43 -25.39 -13.18
C ILE A 87 -8.05 -25.01 -11.83
N GLU A 88 -9.14 -25.66 -11.42
CA GLU A 88 -9.80 -25.41 -10.16
C GLU A 88 -8.88 -25.64 -8.95
N SER A 89 -8.16 -26.76 -8.94
CA SER A 89 -7.18 -27.07 -7.88
C SER A 89 -6.04 -26.06 -7.82
N THR A 90 -5.72 -25.39 -8.92
CA THR A 90 -4.69 -24.35 -8.99
C THR A 90 -5.25 -22.98 -8.59
N LEU A 91 -6.52 -22.69 -8.89
CA LEU A 91 -7.16 -21.43 -8.49
C LEU A 91 -7.43 -21.36 -7.00
N VAL A 92 -7.81 -22.49 -6.38
CA VAL A 92 -8.06 -22.56 -4.92
C VAL A 92 -6.82 -22.16 -4.12
N THR A 93 -5.62 -22.43 -4.61
CA THR A 93 -4.38 -22.12 -3.88
C THR A 93 -4.04 -20.64 -3.87
N ILE A 94 -4.57 -19.87 -4.82
CA ILE A 94 -4.39 -18.40 -4.90
C ILE A 94 -5.26 -17.69 -3.85
N ARG A 95 -6.33 -18.33 -3.36
CA ARG A 95 -7.26 -17.74 -2.39
C ARG A 95 -6.55 -17.28 -1.11
N GLY A 96 -5.71 -18.12 -0.51
CA GLY A 96 -5.01 -17.79 0.74
C GLY A 96 -4.10 -16.55 0.64
N PRO A 97 -3.18 -16.49 -0.33
CA PRO A 97 -2.39 -15.29 -0.60
C PRO A 97 -3.22 -14.03 -0.89
N ALA A 98 -4.34 -14.18 -1.61
CA ALA A 98 -5.23 -13.07 -1.93
C ALA A 98 -5.93 -12.52 -0.67
N GLU A 99 -6.49 -13.39 0.17
CA GLU A 99 -7.12 -13.03 1.44
C GLU A 99 -6.10 -12.33 2.36
N ALA A 100 -4.89 -12.87 2.49
CA ALA A 100 -3.83 -12.26 3.29
C ALA A 100 -3.43 -10.85 2.80
N ALA A 101 -3.39 -10.63 1.49
CA ALA A 101 -3.09 -9.31 0.93
C ALA A 101 -4.20 -8.28 1.23
N VAL A 102 -5.47 -8.71 1.15
CA VAL A 102 -6.62 -7.86 1.50
C VAL A 102 -6.61 -7.53 2.99
N ASP A 103 -6.37 -8.52 3.85
CA ASP A 103 -6.30 -8.31 5.31
C ASP A 103 -5.16 -7.38 5.71
N ALA A 104 -3.99 -7.53 5.09
CA ALA A 104 -2.86 -6.63 5.31
C ALA A 104 -3.20 -5.19 4.90
N THR A 105 -3.84 -5.01 3.74
CA THR A 105 -4.27 -3.69 3.26
C THR A 105 -5.32 -3.08 4.20
N HIS A 106 -6.30 -3.86 4.63
CA HIS A 106 -7.32 -3.43 5.58
C HIS A 106 -6.73 -2.97 6.91
N SER A 107 -5.76 -3.71 7.44
CA SER A 107 -5.04 -3.34 8.66
C SER A 107 -4.30 -2.01 8.49
N ILE A 108 -3.58 -1.83 7.39
CA ILE A 108 -2.87 -0.58 7.08
C ILE A 108 -3.85 0.61 7.04
N LEU A 109 -4.99 0.45 6.37
CA LEU A 109 -6.00 1.51 6.28
C LEU A 109 -6.58 1.84 7.66
N LYS A 110 -6.89 0.83 8.47
CA LYS A 110 -7.34 1.04 9.86
C LYS A 110 -6.32 1.80 10.68
N ASP A 111 -5.05 1.43 10.62
CA ASP A 111 -3.99 2.11 11.37
C ASP A 111 -3.87 3.58 10.98
N LEU A 112 -4.00 3.89 9.68
CA LEU A 112 -3.98 5.27 9.18
C LEU A 112 -5.15 6.10 9.70
N VAL A 113 -6.35 5.53 9.72
CA VAL A 113 -7.53 6.21 10.26
C VAL A 113 -7.38 6.47 11.75
N HIS A 114 -6.93 5.48 12.53
CA HIS A 114 -6.67 5.67 13.97
C HIS A 114 -5.63 6.75 14.23
N LYS A 115 -4.55 6.75 13.44
CA LYS A 115 -3.52 7.77 13.53
C LYS A 115 -4.06 9.16 13.21
N ALA A 116 -4.84 9.31 12.13
CA ALA A 116 -5.45 10.59 11.76
C ALA A 116 -6.39 11.12 12.86
N MET A 117 -7.22 10.25 13.45
CA MET A 117 -8.10 10.63 14.57
C MET A 117 -7.32 11.07 15.82
N SER A 118 -6.17 10.45 16.10
CA SER A 118 -5.33 10.81 17.24
C SER A 118 -4.56 12.12 17.05
N GLU A 119 -4.34 12.54 15.80
CA GLU A 119 -3.62 13.77 15.46
C GLU A 119 -4.54 14.99 15.36
N THR A 120 -5.87 14.80 15.32
CA THR A 120 -6.85 15.89 15.42
C THR A 120 -6.96 16.40 16.87
N PRO A 121 -6.50 17.63 17.20
CA PRO A 121 -6.79 18.23 18.49
C PRO A 121 -8.30 18.39 18.61
N THR A 122 -8.87 17.90 19.71
CA THR A 122 -10.27 18.12 20.02
C THR A 122 -10.51 19.62 20.19
N SER A 123 -11.62 20.14 19.65
CA SER A 123 -11.99 21.56 19.70
C SER A 123 -12.18 22.16 21.12
N GLY A 124 -11.76 21.46 22.18
CA GLY A 124 -11.71 21.95 23.55
C GLY A 124 -10.44 22.75 23.90
N ASP A 125 -9.40 22.71 23.07
CA ASP A 125 -8.13 23.41 23.34
C ASP A 125 -8.11 24.88 22.87
N PHE A 126 -9.22 25.39 22.32
CA PHE A 126 -9.45 26.84 22.21
C PHE A 126 -9.86 27.41 23.58
N GLN A 127 -8.95 27.31 24.56
CA GLN A 127 -9.06 28.06 25.80
C GLN A 127 -8.93 29.55 25.44
N GLY A 128 -9.99 30.32 25.71
CA GLY A 128 -10.11 31.70 25.26
C GLY A 128 -9.04 32.63 25.84
N ASP A 129 -8.21 33.19 24.97
CA ASP A 129 -7.29 34.30 25.25
C ASP A 129 -7.98 35.68 25.20
N PHE A 130 -9.27 35.79 25.58
CA PHE A 130 -9.90 37.10 25.73
C PHE A 130 -9.39 37.76 27.01
N GLN A 131 -8.20 38.38 26.91
CA GLN A 131 -7.73 39.35 27.90
C GLN A 131 -8.71 40.54 27.90
N GLY A 132 -9.59 40.54 28.89
CA GLY A 132 -10.44 41.68 29.22
C GLY A 132 -9.56 42.89 29.51
N ASN A 133 -9.72 43.92 28.69
CA ASN A 133 -9.06 45.22 28.82
C ASN A 133 -9.57 45.91 30.12
N ASN A 134 -8.89 45.70 31.24
CA ASN A 134 -9.06 46.51 32.45
C ASN A 134 -8.45 47.89 32.20
N ARG A 135 -9.26 48.85 31.73
CA ARG A 135 -8.91 50.27 31.82
C ARG A 135 -9.14 50.73 33.26
N PRO A 136 -8.20 51.42 33.91
CA PRO A 136 -8.47 52.06 35.19
C PRO A 136 -9.47 53.22 35.01
N PRO A 137 -10.34 53.48 36.00
CA PRO A 137 -11.24 54.62 35.94
C PRO A 137 -10.44 55.93 36.03
N VAL A 138 -10.85 56.90 35.21
CA VAL A 138 -10.41 58.31 35.24
C VAL A 138 -11.08 59.06 36.38
#